data_AF-A0A7C4SBS8-F1
#
_entry.id   AF-A0A7C4SBS8-F1
#
_cell.length_a   1.000
_cell.length_b   1.000
_cell.length_c   1.000
_cell.angle_alpha   90.00
_cell.angle_beta   90.00
_cell.angle_gamma   90.00
#
_symmetry.space_group_name_H-M   'P 1'
#
loop_
_entity.id
_entity.type
_entity.pdbx_description
1 polymer ?
#
loop_
_entity_poly.entity_id
_entity_poly.type
_entity_poly.pdbx_seq_one_letter_code
_entity_poly.pdbx_strand_id
1 'polypeptide(L)'
;MANDEMLSKEEALRQIRLGMRRVALLYHAFAQTLIDELGRERGFELIRKAVDAYGSHIGREARRVAEGKGLQPVPENFESDLPTLAWETEQMTVEGEGRVRVHHCPLAKEWIELGERETGRLYCFVDQAKMKAFNPEYEYLHLKNLLDGDPYCELVIRRAKGSKGTRPLH
;
A
#
# COMPACT_ATOMS: atom_id res chain seq x y z
N MET A 1 34.54 14.51 11.48
CA MET A 1 33.54 13.87 12.35
C MET A 1 32.19 14.40 11.89
N ALA A 2 31.33 13.54 11.35
CA ALA A 2 29.98 13.96 10.99
C ALA A 2 29.26 14.33 12.29
N ASN A 3 28.72 15.54 12.34
CA ASN A 3 27.89 15.99 13.44
C ASN A 3 26.51 15.34 13.21
N ASP A 4 26.23 14.21 13.87
CA ASP A 4 24.92 13.57 13.79
C ASP A 4 23.91 14.44 14.57
N GLU A 5 23.27 15.37 13.86
CA GLU A 5 22.15 16.14 14.40
C GLU A 5 20.94 15.22 14.60
N MET A 6 20.42 15.18 15.83
CA MET A 6 19.30 14.31 16.23
C MET A 6 17.97 15.07 16.18
N LEU A 7 16.92 14.45 15.62
CA LEU A 7 15.56 14.96 15.62
C LEU A 7 14.70 14.30 16.71
N SER A 8 13.72 15.02 17.26
CA SER A 8 12.70 14.41 18.12
C SER A 8 11.78 13.48 17.31
N LYS A 9 11.18 12.48 17.96
CA LYS A 9 10.21 11.58 17.31
C LYS A 9 9.02 12.35 16.73
N GLU A 10 8.56 13.38 17.44
CA GLU A 10 7.46 14.24 17.00
C GLU A 10 7.83 15.02 15.73
N GLU A 11 9.04 15.59 15.69
CA GLU A 11 9.53 16.32 14.53
C GLU A 11 9.71 15.39 13.31
N ALA A 12 10.29 14.19 13.52
CA ALA A 12 10.40 13.18 12.47
C ALA A 12 9.02 12.79 11.91
N LEU A 13 8.03 12.57 12.79
CA LEU A 13 6.66 12.25 12.40
C LEU A 13 6.01 13.39 11.61
N ARG A 14 6.23 14.65 12.02
CA ARG A 14 5.74 15.83 11.30
C ARG A 14 6.31 15.90 9.88
N GLN A 15 7.61 15.67 9.72
CA GLN A 15 8.28 15.67 8.41
C GLN A 15 7.78 14.55 7.49
N ILE A 16 7.62 13.33 8.03
CA ILE A 16 7.07 12.21 7.26
C ILE A 16 5.64 12.52 6.80
N ARG A 17 4.78 13.03 7.69
CA ARG A 17 3.40 13.41 7.34
C ARG A 17 3.36 14.51 6.28
N LEU A 18 4.27 15.49 6.34
CA LEU A 18 4.40 16.52 5.31
C LEU A 18 4.75 15.91 3.94
N GLY A 19 5.69 14.98 3.89
CA GLY A 19 6.04 14.23 2.68
C GLY A 19 4.86 13.43 2.13
N MET A 20 4.15 12.69 2.99
CA MET A 20 2.99 11.91 2.59
C MET A 20 1.84 12.77 2.08
N ARG A 21 1.62 13.94 2.67
CA ARG A 21 0.68 14.93 2.14
C ARG A 21 1.03 15.37 0.72
N ARG A 22 2.31 15.64 0.44
CA ARG A 22 2.75 16.01 -0.91
C ARG A 22 2.53 14.87 -1.91
N VAL A 23 2.76 13.62 -1.52
CA VAL A 23 2.47 12.44 -2.35
C VAL A 23 0.97 12.31 -2.62
N ALA A 24 0.12 12.44 -1.60
CA ALA A 24 -1.33 12.35 -1.75
C ALA A 24 -1.89 13.44 -2.67
N LEU A 25 -1.41 14.68 -2.52
CA LEU A 25 -1.80 15.81 -3.37
C LEU A 25 -1.29 15.66 -4.80
N LEU A 26 -0.06 15.16 -4.99
CA LEU A 26 0.49 14.90 -6.32
C LEU A 26 -0.33 13.84 -7.04
N TYR A 27 -0.64 12.73 -6.38
CA TYR A 27 -1.51 11.69 -6.93
C TYR A 27 -2.88 12.26 -7.31
N HIS A 28 -3.52 13.01 -6.42
CA HIS A 28 -4.82 13.63 -6.69
C HIS A 28 -4.76 14.55 -7.91
N ALA A 29 -3.74 15.40 -8.03
CA ALA A 29 -3.59 16.29 -9.18
C ALA A 29 -3.52 15.51 -10.50
N PHE A 30 -2.71 14.44 -10.57
CA PHE A 30 -2.64 13.59 -11.76
C PHE A 30 -3.95 12.86 -12.04
N ALA A 31 -4.59 12.31 -11.00
CA ALA A 31 -5.87 11.61 -11.14
C ALA A 31 -6.95 12.55 -11.67
N GLN A 32 -7.06 13.75 -11.10
CA GLN A 32 -8.04 14.75 -11.50
C GLN A 32 -7.80 15.22 -12.94
N THR A 33 -6.55 15.49 -13.32
CA THR A 33 -6.21 15.83 -14.71
C THR A 33 -6.66 14.75 -15.70
N LEU A 34 -6.47 13.46 -15.37
CA LEU A 34 -6.93 12.37 -16.23
C LEU A 34 -8.45 12.31 -16.36
N ILE A 35 -9.18 12.61 -15.27
CA ILE A 35 -10.65 12.62 -15.27
C ILE A 35 -11.18 13.82 -16.08
N ASP A 36 -10.60 15.00 -15.88
CA ASP A 36 -11.03 16.23 -16.53
C ASP A 36 -10.83 16.17 -18.06
N GLU A 37 -9.69 15.64 -18.50
CA GLU A 37 -9.31 15.61 -19.92
C GLU A 37 -9.96 14.46 -20.70
N LEU A 38 -10.21 13.32 -20.05
CA LEU A 38 -10.60 12.08 -20.73
C LEU A 38 -11.98 11.59 -20.32
N GLY A 39 -12.63 12.28 -19.38
CA GLY A 39 -13.86 11.85 -18.76
C GLY A 39 -13.63 10.76 -17.70
N ARG A 40 -14.65 10.58 -16.85
CA ARG A 40 -14.57 9.74 -15.65
C ARG A 40 -14.20 8.28 -15.93
N GLU A 41 -14.88 7.62 -16.86
CA GLU A 41 -14.65 6.20 -17.16
C GLU A 41 -13.21 5.96 -17.62
N ARG A 42 -12.78 6.72 -18.64
CA ARG A 42 -11.44 6.57 -19.20
C ARG A 42 -10.35 7.05 -18.24
N GLY A 43 -10.61 8.13 -17.49
CA GLY A 43 -9.74 8.62 -16.43
C GLY A 43 -9.50 7.54 -15.38
N PHE A 44 -10.55 6.89 -14.89
CA PHE A 44 -10.47 5.82 -13.88
C PHE A 44 -9.67 4.62 -14.37
N GLU A 45 -9.88 4.16 -15.60
CA GLU A 45 -9.09 3.10 -16.21
C GLU A 45 -7.60 3.43 -16.23
N LEU A 46 -7.25 4.64 -16.66
CA LEU A 46 -5.85 5.08 -16.77
C LEU A 46 -5.20 5.30 -15.41
N ILE A 47 -5.95 5.82 -14.42
CA ILE A 47 -5.50 5.90 -13.03
C ILE A 47 -5.18 4.49 -12.52
N ARG A 48 -6.08 3.52 -12.72
CA ARG A 48 -5.84 2.14 -12.29
C ARG A 48 -4.63 1.53 -12.98
N LYS A 49 -4.49 1.73 -14.29
CA LYS A 49 -3.31 1.29 -15.05
C LYS A 49 -2.01 1.90 -14.50
N ALA A 50 -2.00 3.19 -14.17
CA ALA A 50 -0.84 3.87 -13.61
C ALA A 50 -0.49 3.34 -12.21
N VAL A 51 -1.49 3.18 -11.34
CA VAL A 51 -1.32 2.60 -10.00
C VAL A 51 -0.81 1.16 -10.07
N ASP A 52 -1.31 0.35 -11.00
CA ASP A 52 -0.84 -1.03 -11.19
C ASP A 52 0.60 -1.08 -11.67
N ALA A 53 0.98 -0.19 -12.59
CA ALA A 53 2.36 -0.08 -13.05
C ALA A 53 3.30 0.34 -11.90
N TYR A 54 2.87 1.30 -11.09
CA TYR A 54 3.59 1.77 -9.90
C TYR A 54 3.76 0.66 -8.86
N GLY A 55 2.67 0.02 -8.43
CA GLY A 55 2.73 -1.09 -7.46
C GLY A 55 3.57 -2.26 -7.98
N SER A 56 3.44 -2.59 -9.27
CA SER A 56 4.26 -3.64 -9.88
C SER A 56 5.76 -3.30 -9.92
N HIS A 57 6.12 -2.02 -10.04
CA HIS A 57 7.51 -1.59 -9.95
C HIS A 57 8.08 -1.91 -8.58
N ILE A 58 7.38 -1.51 -7.52
CA ILE A 58 7.77 -1.77 -6.13
C ILE A 58 7.84 -3.27 -5.85
N GLY A 59 6.82 -4.04 -6.23
CA GLY A 59 6.78 -5.48 -5.98
C GLY A 59 7.94 -6.22 -6.64
N ARG A 60 8.32 -5.83 -7.87
CA ARG A 60 9.51 -6.39 -8.54
C ARG A 60 10.80 -6.00 -7.84
N GLU A 61 10.91 -4.79 -7.31
CA GLU A 61 12.08 -4.37 -6.54
C GLU A 61 12.21 -5.17 -5.24
N ALA A 62 11.13 -5.27 -4.46
CA ALA A 62 11.10 -6.10 -3.25
C ALA A 62 11.48 -7.56 -3.55
N ARG A 63 10.99 -8.10 -4.68
CA ARG A 63 11.35 -9.45 -5.14
C ARG A 63 12.85 -9.58 -5.40
N ARG A 64 13.45 -8.64 -6.12
CA ARG A 64 14.91 -8.62 -6.38
C ARG A 64 15.71 -8.51 -5.09
N VAL A 65 15.25 -7.72 -4.11
CA VAL A 65 15.90 -7.60 -2.81
C VAL A 65 15.87 -8.92 -2.06
N ALA A 66 14.71 -9.58 -1.97
CA ALA A 66 14.58 -10.90 -1.32
C ALA A 66 15.46 -11.96 -2.00
N GLU A 67 15.39 -12.06 -3.33
CA GLU A 67 16.19 -13.01 -4.11
C GLU A 67 17.70 -12.73 -4.00
N GLY A 68 18.09 -11.45 -3.97
CA GLY A 68 19.49 -11.04 -3.76
C GLY A 68 20.04 -11.43 -2.39
N LYS A 69 19.16 -11.64 -1.39
CA LYS A 69 19.51 -12.18 -0.07
C LYS A 69 19.40 -13.72 0.00
N GLY A 70 19.11 -14.39 -1.11
CA GLY A 70 18.88 -15.83 -1.16
C GLY A 70 17.55 -16.28 -0.54
N LEU A 71 16.62 -15.35 -0.31
CA LEU A 71 15.30 -15.62 0.27
C LEU A 71 14.28 -15.91 -0.83
N GLN A 72 13.34 -16.80 -0.53
CA GLN A 72 12.17 -17.02 -1.39
C GLN A 72 11.24 -15.79 -1.30
N PRO A 73 10.60 -15.36 -2.39
CA PRO A 73 9.68 -14.23 -2.38
C PRO A 73 8.32 -14.65 -1.78
N VAL A 74 8.29 -15.01 -0.51
CA VAL A 74 7.07 -15.28 0.26
C VAL A 74 6.73 -14.07 1.13
N PRO A 75 5.46 -13.84 1.52
CA PRO A 75 5.05 -12.66 2.28
C PRO A 75 5.90 -12.34 3.51
N GLU A 76 6.40 -13.37 4.18
CA GLU A 76 7.25 -13.27 5.38
C GLU A 76 8.61 -12.63 5.08
N ASN A 77 9.08 -12.70 3.83
CA ASN A 77 10.34 -12.12 3.36
C ASN A 77 10.12 -10.76 2.67
N PHE A 78 8.93 -10.17 2.75
CA PHE A 78 8.67 -8.83 2.23
C PHE A 78 9.17 -7.77 3.24
N GLU A 79 10.12 -6.94 2.81
CA GLU A 79 10.59 -5.80 3.60
C GLU A 79 9.65 -4.61 3.45
N SER A 80 9.24 -4.03 4.57
CA SER A 80 8.36 -2.85 4.58
C SER A 80 8.99 -1.71 3.79
N ASP A 81 8.25 -1.23 2.80
CA ASP A 81 8.60 -0.13 1.89
C ASP A 81 8.05 1.22 2.35
N LEU A 82 7.33 1.25 3.48
CA LEU A 82 6.66 2.45 4.00
C LEU A 82 7.24 2.93 5.35
N PRO A 83 7.22 4.26 5.62
CA PRO A 83 7.62 4.82 6.90
C PRO A 83 6.70 4.38 8.05
N THR A 84 7.16 3.47 8.90
CA THR A 84 6.33 2.89 9.98
C THR A 84 5.85 3.91 11.02
N LEU A 85 6.58 5.02 11.20
CA LEU A 85 6.22 6.06 12.18
C LEU A 85 4.89 6.74 11.89
N ALA A 86 4.49 6.87 10.62
CA ALA A 86 3.31 7.65 10.23
C ALA A 86 2.03 6.82 10.05
N TRP A 87 2.12 5.49 10.11
CA TRP A 87 0.97 4.59 10.05
C TRP A 87 0.70 4.02 11.43
N GLU A 88 -0.55 4.08 11.87
CA GLU A 88 -0.97 3.46 13.12
C GLU A 88 -1.55 2.09 12.80
N THR A 89 -0.74 1.05 12.99
CA THR A 89 -1.08 -0.32 12.62
C THR A 89 -1.14 -1.26 13.82
N GLU A 90 -2.05 -2.22 13.77
CA GLU A 90 -2.21 -3.30 14.73
C GLU A 90 -2.14 -4.63 13.99
N GLN A 91 -1.23 -5.52 14.40
CA GLN A 91 -1.19 -6.90 13.90
C GLN A 91 -2.06 -7.78 14.79
N MET A 92 -2.83 -8.68 14.17
CA MET A 92 -3.71 -9.57 14.92
C MET A 92 -3.98 -10.86 14.14
N THR A 93 -4.56 -11.84 14.82
CA THR A 93 -5.03 -13.09 14.20
C THR A 93 -6.55 -13.17 14.33
N VAL A 94 -7.25 -13.35 13.22
CA VAL A 94 -8.70 -13.53 13.18
C VAL A 94 -8.97 -14.88 12.53
N GLU A 95 -9.60 -15.80 13.25
CA GLU A 95 -9.94 -17.15 12.76
C GLU A 95 -8.72 -17.93 12.22
N GLY A 96 -7.55 -17.76 12.86
CA GLY A 96 -6.30 -18.41 12.45
C GLY A 96 -5.57 -17.74 11.29
N GLU A 97 -6.09 -16.62 10.78
CA GLU A 97 -5.48 -15.85 9.69
C GLU A 97 -4.86 -14.54 10.20
N GLY A 98 -3.61 -14.28 9.81
CA GLY A 98 -2.93 -13.03 10.11
C GLY A 98 -3.61 -11.85 9.42
N ARG A 99 -3.87 -10.79 10.20
CA ARG A 99 -4.47 -9.53 9.75
C ARG A 99 -3.61 -8.35 10.17
N VAL A 100 -3.70 -7.28 9.40
CA VAL A 100 -3.23 -5.96 9.80
C VAL A 100 -4.41 -5.00 9.79
N ARG A 101 -4.65 -4.33 10.91
CA ARG A 101 -5.54 -3.16 10.95
C ARG A 101 -4.73 -1.90 10.82
N VAL A 102 -5.20 -0.97 9.99
CA VAL A 102 -4.62 0.37 9.85
C VAL A 102 -5.66 1.37 10.33
N HIS A 103 -5.45 1.91 11.52
CA HIS A 103 -6.32 2.91 12.16
C HIS A 103 -6.05 4.31 11.63
N HIS A 104 -4.81 4.59 11.23
CA HIS A 104 -4.42 5.84 10.59
C HIS A 104 -3.53 5.61 9.36
N CYS A 105 -3.97 6.15 8.22
CA CYS A 105 -3.19 6.23 6.99
C CYS A 105 -3.05 7.71 6.59
N PRO A 106 -1.83 8.26 6.51
CA PRO A 106 -1.63 9.68 6.18
C PRO A 106 -2.11 10.03 4.78
N LEU A 107 -2.08 9.10 3.83
CA LEU A 107 -2.63 9.32 2.48
C LEU A 107 -4.16 9.39 2.49
N ALA A 108 -4.81 8.43 3.17
CA ALA A 108 -6.26 8.37 3.25
C ALA A 108 -6.85 9.59 3.95
N LYS A 109 -6.19 10.09 5.01
CA LYS A 109 -6.57 11.34 5.69
C LYS A 109 -6.71 12.50 4.69
N GLU A 110 -5.71 12.70 3.84
CA GLU A 110 -5.70 13.84 2.91
C GLU A 110 -6.82 13.70 1.85
N TRP A 111 -7.03 12.51 1.28
CA TRP A 111 -8.12 12.32 0.32
C TRP A 111 -9.52 12.39 0.95
N ILE A 112 -9.67 11.98 2.22
CA ILE A 112 -10.92 12.19 2.96
C ILE A 112 -11.20 13.68 3.14
N GLU A 113 -10.19 14.47 3.54
CA GLU A 113 -10.32 15.93 3.72
C GLU A 113 -10.62 16.66 2.41
N LEU A 114 -10.10 16.18 1.28
CA LEU A 114 -10.39 16.73 -0.04
C LEU A 114 -11.77 16.33 -0.59
N GLY A 115 -12.46 15.36 0.03
CA GLY A 115 -13.70 14.78 -0.52
C GLY A 115 -13.47 13.78 -1.67
N GLU A 116 -12.23 13.31 -1.82
CA GLU A 116 -11.71 12.55 -2.97
C GLU A 116 -11.53 11.06 -2.66
N ARG A 117 -12.45 10.51 -1.87
CA ARG A 117 -12.37 9.12 -1.39
C ARG A 117 -12.27 8.11 -2.51
N GLU A 118 -13.05 8.32 -3.58
CA GLU A 118 -13.14 7.38 -4.68
C GLU A 118 -11.85 7.31 -5.50
N THR A 119 -11.29 8.46 -5.88
CA THR A 119 -10.01 8.51 -6.59
C THR A 119 -8.89 8.00 -5.67
N GLY A 120 -8.87 8.40 -4.40
CA GLY A 120 -7.97 7.83 -3.40
C GLY A 120 -8.08 6.30 -3.28
N ARG A 121 -9.28 5.73 -3.39
CA ARG A 121 -9.51 4.29 -3.31
C ARG A 121 -8.86 3.54 -4.48
N LEU A 122 -8.73 4.19 -5.65
CA LEU A 122 -8.00 3.65 -6.80
C LEU A 122 -6.50 3.52 -6.50
N TYR A 123 -5.92 4.42 -5.69
CA TYR A 123 -4.51 4.34 -5.26
C TYR A 123 -4.25 3.12 -4.38
N CYS A 124 -5.17 2.77 -3.47
CA CYS A 124 -5.01 1.62 -2.56
C CYS A 124 -4.74 0.31 -3.29
N PHE A 125 -5.12 0.20 -4.57
CA PHE A 125 -4.81 -0.98 -5.39
C PHE A 125 -3.31 -1.18 -5.68
N VAL A 126 -2.45 -0.24 -5.28
CA VAL A 126 -1.00 -0.39 -5.28
C VAL A 126 -0.58 -1.66 -4.51
N ASP A 127 -1.26 -2.01 -3.41
CA ASP A 127 -0.92 -3.16 -2.58
C ASP A 127 -1.19 -4.49 -3.30
N GLN A 128 -2.31 -4.59 -4.02
CA GLN A 128 -2.64 -5.74 -4.87
C GLN A 128 -1.62 -5.92 -6.00
N ALA A 129 -1.30 -4.83 -6.71
CA ALA A 129 -0.33 -4.86 -7.80
C ALA A 129 1.08 -5.21 -7.30
N LYS A 130 1.46 -4.66 -6.14
CA LYS A 130 2.73 -4.94 -5.45
C LYS A 130 2.85 -6.41 -5.06
N MET A 131 1.84 -6.96 -4.38
CA MET A 131 1.86 -8.38 -3.99
C MET A 131 1.92 -9.30 -5.20
N LYS A 132 1.10 -9.05 -6.23
CA LYS A 132 1.11 -9.85 -7.45
C LYS A 132 2.47 -9.84 -8.16
N ALA A 133 3.15 -8.71 -8.16
CA ALA A 133 4.49 -8.58 -8.76
C ALA A 133 5.61 -9.15 -7.88
N PHE A 134 5.42 -9.14 -6.56
CA PHE A 134 6.32 -9.78 -5.59
C PHE A 134 6.23 -11.31 -5.68
N ASN A 135 5.00 -11.84 -5.57
CA ASN A 135 4.70 -13.24 -5.77
C ASN A 135 3.23 -13.46 -6.20
N PRO A 136 2.98 -13.95 -7.44
CA PRO A 136 1.64 -14.16 -7.94
C PRO A 136 0.89 -15.35 -7.30
N GLU A 137 1.56 -16.18 -6.48
CA GLU A 137 0.88 -17.20 -5.67
C GLU A 137 0.07 -16.60 -4.52
N TYR A 138 0.27 -15.32 -4.20
CA TYR A 138 -0.41 -14.63 -3.13
C TYR A 138 -1.22 -13.44 -3.64
N GLU A 139 -2.27 -13.10 -2.92
CA GLU A 139 -3.12 -11.92 -3.13
C GLU A 139 -3.17 -11.08 -1.86
N TYR A 140 -3.19 -9.76 -2.03
CA TYR A 140 -3.37 -8.79 -0.93
C TYR A 140 -4.79 -8.26 -0.97
N LEU A 141 -5.53 -8.32 0.13
CA LEU A 141 -6.95 -7.95 0.16
C LEU A 141 -7.18 -6.88 1.21
N HIS A 142 -8.02 -5.90 0.87
CA HIS A 142 -8.60 -4.95 1.81
C HIS A 142 -10.01 -5.44 2.11
N LEU A 143 -10.22 -6.01 3.29
CA LEU A 143 -11.54 -6.46 3.76
C LEU A 143 -12.39 -5.29 4.25
N LYS A 144 -11.73 -4.25 4.77
CA LYS A 144 -12.28 -2.95 5.16
C LYS A 144 -11.33 -1.86 4.68
N ASN A 145 -11.83 -0.65 4.46
CA ASN A 145 -11.01 0.48 4.03
C ASN A 145 -11.56 1.82 4.55
N LEU A 146 -10.68 2.65 5.12
CA LEU A 146 -11.00 4.01 5.55
C LEU A 146 -11.70 4.84 4.45
N LEU A 147 -11.27 4.68 3.20
CA LEU A 147 -11.84 5.40 2.06
C LEU A 147 -13.23 4.90 1.67
N ASP A 148 -13.55 3.64 1.99
CA ASP A 148 -14.88 3.06 1.78
C ASP A 148 -15.87 3.44 2.90
N GLY A 149 -15.40 4.15 3.95
CA GLY A 149 -16.22 4.58 5.09
C GLY A 149 -16.04 3.75 6.35
N ASP A 150 -15.19 2.72 6.32
CA ASP A 150 -14.89 1.92 7.50
C ASP A 150 -14.07 2.69 8.55
N PRO A 151 -14.13 2.29 9.82
CA PRO A 151 -13.34 2.92 10.89
C PRO A 151 -11.84 2.64 10.80
N TYR A 152 -11.42 1.63 10.03
CA TYR A 152 -10.03 1.24 9.80
C TYR A 152 -9.92 0.44 8.51
N CYS A 153 -8.73 0.35 7.94
CA CYS A 153 -8.45 -0.68 6.94
C CYS A 153 -8.21 -2.02 7.64
N GLU A 154 -8.72 -3.11 7.08
CA GLU A 154 -8.40 -4.47 7.52
C GLU A 154 -7.79 -5.24 6.35
N LEU A 155 -6.53 -5.62 6.49
CA LEU A 155 -5.68 -6.10 5.42
C LEU A 155 -5.29 -7.56 5.67
N VAL A 156 -5.20 -8.34 4.58
CA VAL A 156 -4.77 -9.73 4.64
C VAL A 156 -4.02 -10.14 3.38
N ILE A 157 -3.05 -11.04 3.54
CA ILE A 157 -2.41 -11.76 2.44
C ILE A 157 -2.91 -13.21 2.44
N ARG A 158 -3.37 -13.68 1.28
CA ARG A 158 -3.86 -15.06 1.08
C ARG A 158 -3.13 -15.71 -0.08
N ARG A 159 -3.18 -17.04 -0.18
CA ARG A 159 -2.86 -17.72 -1.44
C ARG A 159 -3.93 -17.40 -2.49
N ALA A 160 -3.50 -17.00 -3.67
CA ALA A 160 -4.37 -16.71 -4.79
C ALA A 160 -5.12 -17.99 -5.24
N LYS A 161 -6.40 -17.85 -5.62
CA LYS A 161 -7.21 -18.95 -6.13
C LYS A 161 -6.57 -19.54 -7.39
N GLY A 162 -6.37 -20.85 -7.41
CA GLY A 162 -5.73 -21.57 -8.52
C GLY A 162 -4.20 -21.64 -8.46
N SER A 163 -3.56 -21.09 -7.41
CA SER A 163 -2.16 -21.41 -7.13
C SER A 163 -2.01 -22.90 -6.82
N LYS A 164 -1.17 -23.60 -7.58
CA LYS A 164 -0.82 -25.00 -7.30
C LYS A 164 0.11 -25.04 -6.10
N GLY A 165 -0.42 -24.85 -4.90
CA GLY A 165 0.35 -25.01 -3.67
C GLY A 165 0.69 -26.48 -3.43
N THR A 166 1.97 -26.82 -3.44
CA THR A 166 2.47 -27.94 -2.63
C THR A 166 2.06 -27.66 -1.18
N ARG A 167 1.35 -28.60 -0.55
CA ARG A 167 0.97 -28.52 0.86
C ARG A 167 2.24 -28.28 1.71
N PRO A 168 2.19 -27.44 2.76
CA PRO A 168 3.18 -27.52 3.82
C PRO A 168 3.11 -28.94 4.40
N LEU A 169 4.27 -29.59 4.51
CA LEU A 169 4.42 -30.79 5.34
C LEU A 169 4.22 -30.34 6.80
N HIS A 170 3.08 -30.71 7.38
CA HIS A 170 2.92 -30.89 8.81
C HIS A 170 2.57 -32.35 9.04
#